data_AF-A0A7C9G7L7-F1
#
_entry.id   AF-A0A7C9G7L7-F1
#
_cell.length_a   1.000
_cell.length_b   1.000
_cell.length_c   1.000
_cell.angle_alpha   90.00
_cell.angle_beta   90.00
_cell.angle_gamma   90.00
#
_symmetry.space_group_name_H-M   'P 1'
#
loop_
_entity.id
_entity.type
_entity.pdbx_description
1 polymer ?
#
loop_
_entity_poly.entity_id
_entity_poly.type
_entity_poly.pdbx_seq_one_letter_code
_entity_poly.pdbx_strand_id
1 'polypeptide(L)'
;MKRLYRNGLELPVDDAHIYQRRGTVLAYKGLEPLHFTVLKCRDGKAVRTYFGAARADSLSDFETIMDYGDKISLVTAWLGQSTS
;
A
#
# COMPACT_ATOMS: atom_id res chain seq x y z
N MET A 1 -2.50 -5.24 18.76
CA MET A 1 -2.41 -4.81 17.34
C MET A 1 -1.13 -5.35 16.75
N LYS A 2 -1.23 -6.07 15.63
CA LYS A 2 -0.04 -6.54 14.89
C LYS A 2 0.57 -5.35 14.16
N ARG A 3 1.90 -5.23 14.21
CA ARG A 3 2.64 -4.15 13.55
C ARG A 3 3.67 -4.80 12.64
N LEU A 4 3.79 -4.27 11.43
CA LEU A 4 4.79 -4.67 10.47
C LEU A 4 5.83 -3.56 10.35
N TYR A 5 7.10 -3.91 10.54
CA TYR A 5 8.22 -2.98 10.43
C TYR A 5 9.08 -3.35 9.23
N ARG A 6 9.31 -2.39 8.32
CA ARG A 6 10.07 -2.63 7.08
C ARG A 6 10.71 -1.34 6.60
N ASN A 7 12.02 -1.33 6.35
CA ASN A 7 12.80 -0.18 5.85
C ASN A 7 12.55 1.15 6.59
N GLY A 8 12.45 1.11 7.93
CA GLY A 8 12.17 2.29 8.75
C GLY A 8 10.71 2.73 8.75
N LEU A 9 9.83 2.04 8.03
CA LEU A 9 8.38 2.25 8.04
C LEU A 9 7.70 1.30 9.02
N GLU A 10 6.68 1.80 9.71
CA GLU A 10 5.77 1.01 10.54
C GLU A 10 4.38 1.00 9.89
N LEU A 11 3.86 -0.19 9.58
CA LEU A 11 2.46 -0.40 9.22
C LEU A 11 1.72 -0.99 10.41
N PRO A 12 0.83 -0.23 11.08
CA PRO A 12 -0.17 -0.80 11.97
C PRO A 12 -1.08 -1.69 11.13
N VAL A 13 -1.10 -3.00 11.38
CA VAL A 13 -1.88 -3.96 10.61
C VAL A 13 -3.30 -3.98 11.18
N ASP A 14 -4.08 -2.98 10.80
CA ASP A 14 -5.52 -2.89 11.06
C ASP A 14 -6.23 -2.30 9.83
N ASP A 15 -7.56 -2.49 9.77
CA ASP A 15 -8.39 -2.09 8.61
C ASP A 15 -8.37 -0.57 8.34
N ALA A 16 -8.02 0.27 9.32
CA ALA A 16 -7.95 1.71 9.13
C ALA A 16 -6.66 2.12 8.37
N HIS A 17 -5.62 1.29 8.44
CA HIS A 17 -4.32 1.52 7.81
C HIS A 17 -4.11 0.69 6.54
N ILE A 18 -4.90 -0.37 6.36
CA ILE A 18 -4.89 -1.21 5.16
C ILE A 18 -6.24 -1.05 4.47
N TYR A 19 -6.25 -0.29 3.39
CA TYR A 19 -7.42 -0.19 2.52
C TYR A 19 -7.23 -1.11 1.33
N GLN A 20 -7.90 -2.26 1.35
CA GLN A 20 -7.88 -3.22 0.26
C GLN A 20 -9.28 -3.36 -0.34
N ARG A 21 -9.46 -2.94 -1.60
CA ARG A 21 -10.76 -3.02 -2.27
C ARG A 21 -10.98 -4.40 -2.88
N ARG A 22 -11.58 -5.29 -2.09
CA ARG A 22 -12.03 -6.61 -2.54
C ARG A 22 -13.06 -6.41 -3.66
N GLY A 23 -12.79 -6.99 -4.84
CA GLY A 23 -13.62 -6.83 -6.05
C GLY A 23 -12.96 -6.00 -7.17
N THR A 24 -11.96 -5.17 -6.87
CA THR A 24 -11.08 -4.59 -7.90
C THR A 24 -9.82 -5.43 -7.98
N VAL A 25 -9.76 -6.33 -8.96
CA VAL A 25 -8.58 -7.15 -9.24
C VAL A 25 -7.71 -6.41 -10.25
N LEU A 26 -6.45 -6.17 -9.89
CA LEU A 26 -5.48 -5.55 -10.80
C LEU A 26 -4.72 -6.58 -11.63
N ALA A 27 -4.45 -7.73 -11.05
CA ALA A 27 -3.65 -8.78 -11.65
C ALA A 27 -3.90 -10.12 -10.95
N TYR A 28 -3.29 -11.18 -11.46
CA TYR A 28 -3.28 -12.49 -10.84
C TYR A 28 -1.85 -12.97 -10.64
N LYS A 29 -1.59 -13.67 -9.54
CA LYS A 29 -0.36 -14.43 -9.31
C LYS A 29 -0.72 -15.91 -9.33
N GLY A 30 -0.53 -16.55 -10.49
CA GLY A 30 -1.13 -17.86 -10.74
C GLY A 30 -2.66 -17.72 -10.79
N LEU A 31 -3.37 -18.40 -9.89
CA LEU A 31 -4.83 -18.32 -9.77
C LEU A 31 -5.30 -17.37 -8.66
N GLU A 32 -4.38 -16.76 -7.90
CA GLU A 32 -4.73 -15.88 -6.79
C GLU A 32 -4.95 -14.45 -7.27
N PRO A 33 -6.11 -13.82 -6.99
CA PRO A 33 -6.36 -12.44 -7.37
C PRO A 33 -5.53 -11.47 -6.52
N LEU A 34 -4.95 -10.47 -7.17
CA LEU A 34 -4.28 -9.35 -6.52
C LEU A 34 -5.18 -8.13 -6.57
N HIS A 35 -5.54 -7.62 -5.39
CA HIS A 35 -6.42 -6.47 -5.24
C HIS A 35 -5.62 -5.17 -5.13
N PHE A 36 -6.18 -4.10 -5.68
CA PHE A 36 -5.67 -2.76 -5.40
C PHE A 36 -5.71 -2.51 -3.89
N THR A 37 -4.54 -2.20 -3.35
CA THR A 37 -4.30 -2.10 -1.91
C THR A 37 -3.54 -0.82 -1.63
N VAL A 38 -4.01 -0.07 -0.63
CA VAL A 38 -3.41 1.16 -0.14
C VAL A 38 -2.99 0.95 1.30
N LEU A 39 -1.73 1.27 1.60
CA LEU A 39 -1.13 1.15 2.92
C LEU A 39 -0.80 2.53 3.48
N LYS A 40 -1.20 2.79 4.72
CA LYS A 40 -0.80 3.99 5.47
C LYS A 40 0.31 3.62 6.46
N CYS A 41 1.54 3.88 6.05
CA CYS A 41 2.73 3.59 6.83
C CYS A 41 3.15 4.83 7.64
N ARG A 42 3.65 4.62 8.85
CA ARG A 42 4.30 5.65 9.67
C ARG A 42 5.80 5.66 9.37
N ASP A 43 6.33 6.86 9.18
CA ASP A 43 7.76 7.16 9.03
C ASP A 43 8.12 8.17 10.13
N GLY A 44 8.51 7.67 11.30
CA GLY A 44 8.62 8.47 12.52
C GLY A 44 7.29 9.13 12.90
N LYS A 45 7.22 10.47 12.82
CA LYS A 45 6.00 11.26 13.08
C LYS A 45 5.14 11.49 11.84
N ALA A 46 5.67 11.21 10.64
CA ALA A 46 4.96 11.41 9.39
C ALA A 46 4.15 10.17 9.00
N VAL A 47 3.07 10.36 8.23
CA VAL A 47 2.34 9.27 7.58
C VAL A 47 2.61 9.33 6.08
N ARG A 48 3.03 8.21 5.51
CA ARG A 48 3.24 8.02 4.07
C ARG A 48 2.25 7.00 3.55
N THR A 49 1.66 7.29 2.39
CA THR A 49 0.69 6.39 1.76
C THR A 49 1.30 5.73 0.54
N TYR A 50 1.26 4.40 0.53
CA TYR A 50 1.76 3.54 -0.53
C TYR A 50 0.60 2.79 -1.17
N PHE A 51 0.73 2.42 -2.43
CA PHE A 51 -0.23 1.54 -3.08
C PHE A 51 0.45 0.49 -3.95
N GLY A 52 -0.28 -0.58 -4.19
CA GLY A 52 0.14 -1.67 -5.06
C GLY A 52 -0.92 -2.76 -5.14
N ALA A 53 -0.51 -3.94 -5.58
CA ALA A 53 -1.38 -5.10 -5.69
C ALA A 53 -1.02 -6.12 -4.59
N ALA A 54 -2.01 -6.59 -3.84
CA ALA A 54 -1.81 -7.59 -2.79
C ALA A 54 -2.94 -8.61 -2.78
N ARG A 55 -2.63 -9.85 -2.40
CA ARG A 55 -3.65 -10.84 -2.05
C ARG A 55 -4.39 -10.42 -0.79
N ALA A 56 -5.57 -10.99 -0.59
CA ALA A 56 -6.39 -10.69 0.57
C ALA A 56 -5.59 -10.92 1.87
N ASP A 57 -5.46 -9.88 2.69
CA ASP A 57 -4.83 -9.91 4.01
C ASP A 57 -3.39 -10.50 4.04
N SER A 58 -2.67 -10.40 2.92
CA SER A 58 -1.34 -10.98 2.75
C SER A 58 -0.22 -10.05 3.21
N LEU A 59 0.34 -10.34 4.39
CA LEU A 59 1.42 -9.55 4.98
C LEU A 59 2.67 -9.48 4.11
N SER A 60 3.04 -10.57 3.43
CA SER A 60 4.20 -10.58 2.53
C SER A 60 4.01 -9.62 1.34
N ASP A 61 2.77 -9.50 0.87
CA ASP A 61 2.46 -8.58 -0.22
C ASP A 61 2.44 -7.14 0.30
N PHE A 62 2.01 -6.92 1.55
CA PHE A 62 2.12 -5.60 2.18
C PHE A 62 3.58 -5.17 2.38
N GLU A 63 4.46 -6.08 2.82
CA GLU A 63 5.90 -5.85 2.87
C GLU A 63 6.46 -5.45 1.50
N THR A 64 6.01 -6.15 0.44
CA THR A 64 6.43 -5.83 -0.93
C THR A 64 5.97 -4.43 -1.36
N ILE A 65 4.75 -4.02 -1.00
CA ILE A 65 4.25 -2.65 -1.25
C ILE A 65 5.04 -1.62 -0.41
N MET A 66 5.46 -1.95 0.82
CA MET A 66 6.29 -1.06 1.63
C MET A 66 7.70 -0.88 1.03
N ASP A 67 8.25 -1.94 0.43
CA ASP A 67 9.58 -1.94 -0.19
C ASP A 67 9.59 -1.22 -1.56
N TYR A 68 8.58 -1.51 -2.41
CA TYR A 68 8.60 -1.17 -3.84
C TYR A 68 7.32 -0.50 -4.36
N GLY A 69 6.29 -0.36 -3.52
CA GLY A 69 5.02 0.22 -3.92
C GLY A 69 5.14 1.70 -4.27
N ASP A 70 4.24 2.15 -5.14
CA ASP A 70 4.18 3.53 -5.55
C ASP A 70 3.68 4.42 -4.40
N LYS A 71 4.26 5.62 -4.31
CA LYS A 71 3.89 6.60 -3.29
C LYS A 71 2.77 7.49 -3.82
N ILE A 72 1.63 7.56 -3.12
CA ILE A 72 0.52 8.43 -3.51
C ILE A 72 0.95 9.90 -3.61
N SER A 73 1.83 10.37 -2.73
CA SER A 73 2.34 11.75 -2.78
C SER A 73 3.04 12.09 -4.10
N LEU A 74 3.63 11.07 -4.76
CA LEU A 74 4.31 11.22 -6.04
C LEU A 74 3.29 11.29 -7.18
N VAL A 75 2.21 10.49 -7.09
CA VAL A 75 1.08 10.54 -8.02
C VAL A 75 0.30 11.86 -7.91
N THR A 76 0.04 12.35 -6.70
CA THR A 76 -0.66 13.63 -6.51
C THR A 76 0.18 14.82 -6.98
N ALA A 77 1.50 14.78 -6.79
CA ALA A 77 2.42 15.78 -7.32
C ALA A 77 2.44 15.77 -8.87
N TRP A 78 2.45 14.59 -9.49
CA TRP A 78 2.41 14.44 -10.95
C TRP A 78 1.09 14.94 -11.56
N LEU A 79 -0.04 14.60 -10.95
CA LEU A 79 -1.36 15.09 -11.37
C LEU A 79 -1.47 16.62 -11.19
N GLY A 80 -0.93 17.16 -10.11
CA GLY A 80 -0.92 18.61 -9.85
C GLY A 80 -0.03 19.42 -10.80
N GLN A 81 0.97 18.80 -11.43
CA GLN A 81 1.79 19.43 -12.48
C GLN A 81 1.13 19.40 -13.86
N SER A 82 0.10 18.57 -14.06
CA SER A 82 -0.59 18.43 -15.34
C SER A 82 -1.65 19.51 -15.59
N THR A 83 -1.86 20.43 -14.63
CA THR A 83 -2.85 21.51 -14.69
C THR A 83 -2.20 22.91 -14.72
N SER A 84 -0.96 23.03 -15.20
CA SER A 84 -0.27 24.32 -15.41
C SER A 84 -0.04 24.58 -16.89
#